data_AF-A0A971ZYN9-F1
#
_entry.id   AF-A0A971ZYN9-F1
#
_cell.length_a   1.000
_cell.length_b   1.000
_cell.length_c   1.000
_cell.angle_alpha   90.00
_cell.angle_beta   90.00
_cell.angle_gamma   90.00
#
_symmetry.space_group_name_H-M   'P 1'
#
loop_
_entity.id
_entity.type
_entity.pdbx_description
1 polymer ?
#
loop_
_entity_poly.entity_id
_entity_poly.type
_entity_poly.pdbx_seq_one_letter_code
_entity_poly.pdbx_strand_id
1 'polypeptide(L)'
;MGVKIREILQSQFFNDYYLIAEANGIDAEIQGVVLYIIYPLFKENNWEELLTTLKAYLENESNCNIAAEKLFVHSNTVRYRISKIKELCNIDLEDPTERLKIEITLKFIEALKKEFKKDTYPL
;
A
#
# COMPACT_ATOMS: atom_id res chain seq x y z
N MET A 1 30.86 4.23 -6.09
CA MET A 1 30.40 2.86 -6.34
C MET A 1 28.88 2.89 -6.24
N GLY A 2 28.19 3.12 -7.37
CA GLY A 2 26.73 3.23 -7.39
C GLY A 2 26.13 1.93 -7.88
N VAL A 3 25.15 1.41 -7.14
CA VAL A 3 24.34 0.26 -7.59
C VAL A 3 23.29 0.79 -8.57
N LYS A 4 23.10 0.15 -9.72
CA LYS A 4 22.06 0.60 -10.66
C LYS A 4 20.70 0.28 -10.05
N ILE A 5 19.75 1.21 -10.14
CA ILE A 5 18.38 0.98 -9.64
C ILE A 5 17.76 -0.29 -10.24
N ARG A 6 18.08 -0.60 -11.51
CA ARG A 6 17.69 -1.86 -12.16
C ARG A 6 18.18 -3.11 -11.41
N GLU A 7 19.37 -3.07 -10.85
CA GLU A 7 19.95 -4.19 -10.08
C GLU A 7 19.26 -4.32 -8.70
N ILE A 8 18.84 -3.19 -8.10
CA ILE A 8 18.05 -3.17 -6.86
C ILE A 8 16.64 -3.73 -7.10
N LEU A 9 16.00 -3.35 -8.20
CA LEU A 9 14.67 -3.86 -8.59
C LEU A 9 14.67 -5.35 -8.91
N GLN A 10 15.81 -5.93 -9.27
CA GLN A 10 15.98 -7.38 -9.46
C GLN A 10 16.23 -8.15 -8.16
N SER A 11 16.31 -7.46 -7.03
CA SER A 11 16.40 -8.14 -5.74
C SER A 11 15.07 -8.81 -5.39
N GLN A 12 15.16 -9.94 -4.67
CA GLN A 12 13.99 -10.71 -4.22
C GLN A 12 12.92 -9.86 -3.52
N PHE A 13 13.31 -8.73 -2.91
CA PHE A 13 12.39 -7.81 -2.26
C PHE A 13 11.63 -6.91 -3.24
N PHE A 14 12.29 -6.40 -4.28
CA PHE A 14 11.73 -5.38 -5.18
C PHE A 14 11.24 -5.92 -6.53
N ASN A 15 11.26 -7.23 -6.75
CA ASN A 15 10.85 -7.85 -8.01
C ASN A 15 9.42 -7.48 -8.46
N ASP A 16 8.55 -7.09 -7.53
CA ASP A 16 7.16 -6.68 -7.81
C ASP A 16 7.00 -5.17 -8.03
N TYR A 17 8.08 -4.40 -7.90
CA TYR A 17 8.08 -2.95 -8.02
C TYR A 17 8.53 -2.52 -9.41
N TYR A 18 7.68 -1.74 -10.07
CA TYR A 18 7.99 -1.14 -11.36
C TYR A 18 8.22 0.36 -11.18
N LEU A 19 9.30 0.87 -11.77
CA LEU A 19 9.52 2.31 -11.90
C LEU A 19 8.86 2.81 -13.16
N ILE A 20 7.96 3.78 -12.99
CA ILE A 20 7.47 4.61 -14.08
C ILE A 20 8.32 5.88 -14.09
N ALA A 21 9.09 6.06 -15.16
CA ALA A 21 9.80 7.29 -15.46
C ALA A 21 9.32 7.78 -16.83
N GLU A 22 9.08 9.08 -16.98
CA GLU A 22 8.88 9.68 -18.30
C GLU A 22 10.16 9.64 -19.15
N ALA A 23 10.05 10.04 -20.42
CA ALA A 23 11.07 9.97 -21.48
C ALA A 23 12.48 10.52 -21.12
N ASN A 24 12.63 11.25 -20.01
CA ASN A 24 13.87 11.89 -19.57
C ASN A 24 14.65 11.11 -18.48
N GLY A 25 14.20 9.92 -18.06
CA GLY A 25 14.98 9.02 -17.20
C GLY A 25 14.95 9.34 -15.69
N ILE A 26 15.85 8.70 -14.93
CA ILE A 26 15.92 8.65 -13.44
C ILE A 26 16.21 10.03 -12.79
N ASP A 27 16.65 11.01 -13.59
CA ASP A 27 16.88 12.40 -13.12
C ASP A 27 15.62 13.29 -13.21
N ALA A 28 14.52 12.78 -13.77
CA ALA A 28 13.20 13.37 -13.58
C ALA A 28 12.58 12.77 -12.31
N GLU A 29 12.13 13.63 -11.40
CA GLU A 29 11.50 13.31 -10.11
C GLU A 29 10.62 12.04 -10.19
N ILE A 30 10.75 11.13 -9.22
CA ILE A 30 9.91 9.93 -9.15
C ILE A 30 8.45 10.38 -9.04
N GLN A 31 7.70 10.33 -10.14
CA GLN A 31 6.30 10.78 -10.19
C GLN A 31 5.30 9.71 -9.75
N GLY A 32 5.75 8.47 -9.54
CA GLY A 32 4.86 7.41 -9.08
C GLY A 32 5.56 6.11 -8.69
N VAL A 33 5.02 5.47 -7.66
CA VAL A 33 5.29 4.07 -7.31
C VAL A 33 4.08 3.26 -7.75
N VAL A 34 4.28 2.22 -8.56
CA VAL A 34 3.16 1.36 -8.97
C VAL A 34 2.83 0.39 -7.83
N LEU A 35 1.65 0.57 -7.26
CA LEU A 35 1.13 -0.21 -6.14
C LEU A 35 0.28 -1.36 -6.66
N TYR A 36 0.87 -2.26 -7.45
CA TYR A 36 0.13 -3.37 -8.07
C TYR A 36 -0.55 -4.26 -7.02
N ILE A 37 0.12 -4.43 -5.86
CA ILE A 37 -0.32 -5.31 -4.79
C ILE A 37 -1.68 -4.90 -4.22
N ILE A 38 -1.94 -3.60 -4.02
CA ILE A 38 -3.23 -3.13 -3.48
C ILE A 38 -4.15 -2.52 -4.53
N TYR A 39 -3.79 -2.58 -5.81
CA TYR A 39 -4.64 -2.09 -6.89
C TYR A 39 -6.07 -2.69 -6.87
N PRO A 40 -6.27 -4.01 -6.62
CA PRO A 40 -7.61 -4.59 -6.53
C PRO A 40 -8.49 -3.93 -5.47
N LEU A 41 -7.92 -3.47 -4.35
CA LEU A 41 -8.65 -2.78 -3.28
C LEU A 41 -9.33 -1.51 -3.80
N PHE A 42 -8.71 -0.77 -4.73
CA PHE A 42 -9.27 0.48 -5.27
C PHE A 42 -10.45 0.28 -6.22
N LYS A 43 -10.70 -0.95 -6.69
CA LYS A 43 -11.87 -1.27 -7.51
C LYS A 43 -13.16 -1.41 -6.69
N GLU A 44 -13.04 -1.49 -5.36
CA GLU A 44 -14.19 -1.61 -4.47
C GLU A 44 -14.86 -0.24 -4.24
N ASN A 45 -16.20 -0.22 -4.21
CA ASN A 45 -16.95 1.02 -3.93
C ASN A 45 -16.62 1.63 -2.55
N ASN A 46 -16.19 0.81 -1.59
CA ASN A 46 -15.80 1.23 -0.24
C ASN A 46 -14.28 1.19 -0.04
N TRP A 47 -13.48 1.36 -1.10
CA TRP A 47 -12.02 1.27 -1.04
C TRP A 47 -11.40 2.21 -0.01
N GLU A 48 -11.92 3.43 0.19
CA GLU A 48 -11.40 4.39 1.18
C GLU A 48 -11.50 3.84 2.61
N GLU A 49 -12.62 3.17 2.92
CA GLU A 49 -12.87 2.53 4.20
C GLU A 49 -11.98 1.31 4.42
N LEU A 50 -11.78 0.51 3.37
CA LEU A 50 -10.86 -0.63 3.40
C LEU A 50 -9.41 -0.18 3.61
N LEU A 51 -8.98 0.85 2.88
CA LEU A 51 -7.65 1.44 3.00
C LEU A 51 -7.41 2.03 4.41
N THR A 52 -8.42 2.72 4.95
CA THR A 52 -8.37 3.28 6.31
C THR A 52 -8.31 2.18 7.36
N THR A 53 -9.04 1.08 7.14
CA THR A 53 -9.01 -0.08 8.02
C THR A 53 -7.66 -0.80 7.99
N LEU A 54 -7.10 -1.02 6.81
CA LEU A 54 -5.76 -1.61 6.63
C LEU A 54 -4.68 -0.79 7.34
N LYS A 55 -4.72 0.53 7.16
CA LYS A 55 -3.78 1.43 7.82
C LYS A 55 -3.89 1.33 9.34
N ALA A 56 -5.10 1.45 9.89
CA ALA A 56 -5.31 1.37 11.34
C ALA A 56 -4.90 -0.01 11.90
N TYR A 57 -5.14 -1.09 11.16
CA TYR A 57 -4.70 -2.43 11.54
C TYR A 57 -3.18 -2.55 11.62
N LEU A 58 -2.45 -2.09 10.59
CA LEU A 58 -0.99 -2.19 10.55
C LEU A 58 -0.30 -1.27 11.58
N GLU A 59 -0.81 -0.04 11.76
CA GLU A 59 -0.29 0.91 12.76
C GLU A 59 -0.44 0.41 14.20
N ASN A 60 -1.40 -0.48 14.46
CA ASN A 60 -1.65 -1.07 15.78
C ASN A 60 -1.19 -2.53 15.84
N GLU A 61 -0.05 -2.83 15.20
CA GLU A 61 0.61 -4.14 15.29
C GLU A 61 -0.30 -5.33 14.89
N SER A 62 -1.17 -5.16 13.91
CA SER A 62 -2.15 -6.18 13.50
C SER A 62 -3.21 -6.51 14.57
N ASN A 63 -3.42 -5.63 15.55
CA ASN A 63 -4.43 -5.82 16.59
C ASN A 63 -5.80 -5.28 16.15
N CYS A 64 -6.73 -6.19 15.84
CA CYS A 64 -8.09 -5.85 15.41
C CYS A 64 -8.89 -5.09 16.48
N ASN A 65 -8.64 -5.30 17.77
CA ASN A 65 -9.41 -4.63 18.83
C ASN A 65 -9.00 -3.17 18.94
N ILE A 66 -7.70 -2.89 18.98
CA ILE A 66 -7.18 -1.52 19.04
C ILE A 66 -7.54 -0.75 17.76
N ALA A 67 -7.42 -1.39 16.59
CA ALA A 67 -7.85 -0.79 15.33
C ALA A 67 -9.36 -0.48 15.31
N ALA A 68 -10.19 -1.35 15.89
CA ALA A 68 -11.64 -1.14 15.97
C ALA A 68 -12.01 0.04 16.87
N GLU A 69 -11.35 0.19 18.02
CA GLU A 69 -11.49 1.34 18.90
C GLU A 69 -11.12 2.65 18.17
N LYS A 70 -9.99 2.67 17.47
CA LYS A 70 -9.53 3.84 16.69
C LYS A 70 -10.49 4.21 15.56
N LEU A 71 -11.17 3.23 14.96
CA LEU A 71 -12.10 3.40 13.85
C LEU A 71 -13.56 3.59 14.31
N PHE A 72 -13.84 3.51 15.61
CA PHE A 72 -15.20 3.54 16.16
C PHE A 72 -16.13 2.48 15.54
N VAL A 73 -15.62 1.27 15.31
CA VAL A 73 -16.39 0.13 14.79
C VAL A 73 -16.22 -1.10 15.69
N HIS A 74 -16.98 -2.15 15.42
CA HIS A 74 -16.79 -3.43 16.11
C HIS A 74 -15.56 -4.20 15.58
N SER A 75 -14.86 -4.94 16.45
CA SER A 75 -13.66 -5.71 16.06
C SER A 75 -13.93 -6.76 14.98
N ASN A 76 -15.14 -7.33 14.95
CA ASN A 76 -15.57 -8.23 13.85
C ASN A 76 -15.59 -7.52 12.50
N THR A 77 -15.98 -6.23 12.45
CA THR A 77 -15.97 -5.45 11.22
C THR A 77 -14.55 -5.27 10.70
N VAL A 78 -13.60 -5.00 11.60
CA VAL A 78 -12.17 -4.92 11.24
C VAL A 78 -11.67 -6.26 10.71
N ARG A 79 -11.92 -7.38 11.41
CA ARG A 79 -11.52 -8.72 10.94
C ARG A 79 -12.08 -9.03 9.55
N TYR A 80 -13.37 -8.74 9.34
CA TYR A 80 -14.02 -8.95 8.05
C TYR A 80 -13.36 -8.12 6.95
N ARG A 81 -13.12 -6.82 7.18
CA ARG A 81 -12.45 -5.95 6.20
C ARG A 81 -11.02 -6.39 5.92
N ILE A 82 -10.26 -6.83 6.93
CA ILE A 82 -8.89 -7.32 6.73
C ILE A 82 -8.89 -8.64 5.94
N SER A 83 -9.78 -9.58 6.24
CA SER A 83 -9.97 -10.80 5.45
C SER A 83 -10.34 -10.46 4.00
N LYS A 84 -11.30 -9.53 3.86
CA LYS A 84 -11.58 -8.66 2.71
C LYS A 84 -10.36 -8.46 1.80
N ILE A 85 -9.44 -7.71 2.38
CA ILE A 85 -8.27 -7.14 1.71
C ILE A 85 -7.24 -8.23 1.38
N LYS A 86 -7.01 -9.17 2.30
CA LYS A 86 -6.13 -10.32 2.05
C LYS A 86 -6.57 -11.10 0.81
N GLU A 87 -7.87 -11.37 0.68
CA GLU A 87 -8.44 -12.07 -0.47
C GLU A 87 -8.37 -11.24 -1.76
N LEU A 88 -8.83 -9.99 -1.72
CA LEU A 88 -8.86 -9.10 -2.89
C LEU A 88 -7.48 -8.87 -3.50
N CYS A 89 -6.49 -8.64 -2.64
CA CYS A 89 -5.13 -8.31 -3.04
C CYS A 89 -4.23 -9.54 -3.17
N ASN A 90 -4.72 -10.72 -2.78
CA ASN A 90 -3.95 -11.96 -2.68
C ASN A 90 -2.63 -11.75 -1.90
N ILE A 91 -2.76 -11.24 -0.67
CA ILE A 91 -1.64 -10.92 0.22
C ILE A 91 -1.72 -11.69 1.53
N ASP A 92 -0.55 -11.96 2.10
CA ASP A 92 -0.39 -12.47 3.44
C ASP A 92 0.25 -11.42 4.37
N LEU A 93 -0.57 -10.84 5.26
CA LEU A 93 -0.11 -9.88 6.28
C LEU A 93 0.63 -10.54 7.46
N GLU A 94 0.71 -11.87 7.50
CA GLU A 94 1.54 -12.60 8.48
C GLU A 94 2.97 -12.76 7.99
N ASP A 95 3.21 -12.71 6.67
CA ASP A 95 4.56 -12.64 6.12
C ASP A 95 5.17 -11.25 6.38
N PRO A 96 6.30 -11.16 7.10
CA PRO A 96 6.91 -9.87 7.44
C PRO A 96 7.34 -9.06 6.21
N THR A 97 7.69 -9.72 5.11
CA THR A 97 8.15 -9.08 3.88
C THR A 97 6.97 -8.44 3.16
N GLU A 98 5.89 -9.17 2.94
CA GLU A 98 4.65 -8.65 2.36
C GLU A 98 4.07 -7.54 3.21
N ARG A 99 4.03 -7.73 4.54
CA ARG A 99 3.58 -6.68 5.46
C ARG A 99 4.39 -5.39 5.29
N LEU A 100 5.72 -5.48 5.25
CA LEU A 100 6.58 -4.31 5.04
C LEU A 100 6.31 -3.64 3.69
N LYS A 101 6.13 -4.43 2.62
CA LYS A 101 5.77 -3.91 1.29
C LYS A 101 4.47 -3.08 1.34
N ILE A 102 3.46 -3.55 2.08
CA ILE A 102 2.19 -2.83 2.27
C ILE A 102 2.37 -1.56 3.12
N GLU A 103 3.16 -1.62 4.20
CA GLU A 103 3.42 -0.45 5.04
C GLU A 103 4.11 0.67 4.26
N ILE A 104 5.14 0.32 3.47
CA ILE A 104 5.82 1.25 2.55
C ILE A 104 4.83 1.85 1.56
N THR A 105 4.00 0.99 0.96
CA THR A 105 2.95 1.37 0.01
C THR A 105 1.99 2.41 0.59
N LEU A 106 1.52 2.21 1.83
CA LEU A 106 0.64 3.16 2.50
C LEU A 106 1.34 4.50 2.76
N LYS A 107 2.62 4.50 3.13
CA LYS A 107 3.41 5.73 3.31
C LYS A 107 3.56 6.52 2.00
N PHE A 108 3.75 5.84 0.87
CA PHE A 108 3.74 6.48 -0.43
C PHE A 108 2.39 7.14 -0.75
N ILE A 109 1.27 6.44 -0.52
CA ILE A 109 -0.06 7.02 -0.73
C ILE A 109 -0.27 8.28 0.13
N GLU A 110 0.18 8.26 1.39
CA GLU A 110 0.10 9.43 2.27
C GLU A 110 0.93 10.61 1.79
N ALA A 111 2.14 10.36 1.30
CA ALA A 111 3.01 11.39 0.74
C ALA A 111 2.39 11.99 -0.53
N LEU A 112 1.92 11.14 -1.45
CA LEU A 112 1.26 11.58 -2.68
C LEU A 112 -0.01 12.39 -2.41
N LYS A 113 -0.84 12.00 -1.43
CA LYS A 113 -2.01 12.81 -1.02
C LYS A 113 -1.66 14.22 -0.53
N LYS A 114 -0.48 14.39 0.07
CA LYS A 114 -0.02 15.69 0.58
C LYS A 114 0.51 16.58 -0.54
N GLU A 115 1.19 15.99 -1.52
CA GLU A 115 1.83 16.71 -2.61
C GLU A 115 0.86 16.98 -3.78
N PHE A 116 -0.06 16.06 -4.07
CA PHE A 116 -1.04 16.16 -5.14
C PHE A 116 -2.45 16.38 -4.56
N LYS A 117 -2.99 17.59 -4.69
CA LYS A 117 -4.34 17.92 -4.21
C LYS A 117 -5.42 17.13 -4.98
N LYS A 118 -6.12 16.27 -4.25
CA LYS A 118 -7.47 15.67 -4.44
C LYS A 118 -7.82 14.86 -5.70
N ASP A 119 -7.24 15.07 -6.87
CA ASP A 119 -7.80 14.49 -8.12
C ASP A 119 -6.92 13.47 -8.87
N THR A 120 -5.83 13.00 -8.29
CA THR A 120 -4.92 12.08 -9.00
C THR A 120 -4.56 10.87 -8.15
N TYR A 121 -5.55 9.99 -7.97
CA TYR A 121 -5.22 8.57 -8.03
C TYR A 121 -5.12 8.23 -9.51
N PRO A 122 -3.95 7.85 -10.05
CA PRO A 122 -3.88 7.26 -11.36
C PRO A 122 -4.50 5.86 -11.25
N LEU A 123 -5.81 5.79 -11.38
CA LEU A 123 -6.53 4.55 -11.67
C LEU A 123 -6.49 4.28 -13.16
#